data_AF-A0AAJ2MNX2-F1
#
_entry.id   AF-A0AAJ2MNX2-F1
#
_cell.length_a   1.000
_cell.length_b   1.000
_cell.length_c   1.000
_cell.angle_alpha   90.00
_cell.angle_beta   90.00
_cell.angle_gamma   90.00
#
_symmetry.space_group_name_H-M   'P 1'
#
loop_
_entity.id
_entity.type
_entity.pdbx_description
1 polymer ?
#
loop_
_entity_poly.entity_id
_entity_poly.type
_entity_poly.pdbx_seq_one_letter_code
_entity_poly.pdbx_strand_id
1 'polypeptide(L)'
;MTQSAAFRHLLNHYRSHKLSLLLKAKTGDSIKIALALGALDCLYWQALGNGLTNLAKGINRTIVYSYRYHPMRLPCHPPVSQTSDNQNKEAA
;
A
#
# COMPACT_ATOMS: atom_id res chain seq x y z
N MET A 1 10.83 26.60 6.70
CA MET A 1 11.19 25.34 7.39
C MET A 1 12.04 24.49 6.47
N THR A 2 13.31 24.27 6.80
CA THR A 2 14.17 23.33 6.08
C THR A 2 13.66 21.91 6.34
N GLN A 3 13.22 21.22 5.29
CA GLN A 3 12.82 19.82 5.43
C GLN A 3 14.04 18.99 5.81
N SER A 4 13.90 18.13 6.84
CA SER A 4 14.93 17.19 7.26
C SER A 4 15.42 16.37 6.06
N ALA A 5 16.73 16.13 5.98
CA ALA A 5 17.33 15.30 4.93
C ALA A 5 16.68 13.91 4.84
N ALA A 6 16.31 13.34 6.01
CA ALA A 6 15.60 12.08 6.10
C ALA A 6 14.21 12.15 5.43
N PHE A 7 13.44 13.23 5.66
CA PHE A 7 12.14 13.42 5.02
C PHE A 7 12.27 13.48 3.50
N ARG A 8 13.23 14.24 2.99
CA ARG A 8 13.45 14.40 1.55
C ARG A 8 13.88 13.09 0.88
N HIS A 9 14.75 12.34 1.55
CA HIS A 9 15.16 11.01 1.13
C HIS A 9 13.96 10.04 1.06
N LEU A 10 13.18 9.94 2.14
CA LEU A 10 12.02 9.05 2.22
C LEU A 10 10.93 9.44 1.21
N LEU A 11 10.68 10.74 1.01
CA LEU A 11 9.71 11.23 0.04
C LEU A 11 10.10 10.88 -1.39
N ASN A 12 11.37 11.02 -1.76
CA ASN A 12 11.87 10.64 -3.07
C ASN A 12 11.73 9.14 -3.31
N HIS A 13 12.07 8.33 -2.29
CA HIS A 13 11.95 6.88 -2.38
C HIS A 13 10.48 6.45 -2.55
N TYR A 14 9.56 7.04 -1.78
CA TYR A 14 8.12 6.81 -1.93
C TYR A 14 7.61 7.17 -3.33
N ARG A 15 8.00 8.34 -3.88
CA ARG A 15 7.58 8.76 -5.23
C ARG A 15 8.02 7.78 -6.32
N SER A 16 9.26 7.28 -6.23
CA SER A 16 9.80 6.29 -7.16
C SER A 16 9.00 4.98 -7.12
N HIS A 17 8.77 4.43 -5.92
CA HIS A 17 8.03 3.17 -5.76
C HIS A 17 6.54 3.30 -6.11
N LYS A 18 5.92 4.44 -5.83
CA LYS A 18 4.55 4.72 -6.25
C LYS A 18 4.40 4.66 -7.77
N LEU A 19 5.30 5.31 -8.51
CA LEU A 19 5.29 5.28 -9.97
C LEU A 19 5.55 3.87 -10.49
N SER A 20 6.52 3.16 -9.89
CA SER A 20 6.83 1.78 -10.22
C SER A 20 5.60 0.88 -10.08
N LEU A 21 4.90 0.95 -8.94
CA LEU A 21 3.72 0.14 -8.66
C LEU A 21 2.60 0.39 -9.68
N LEU A 22 2.34 1.66 -10.04
CA LEU A 22 1.33 2.01 -11.04
C LEU A 22 1.66 1.46 -12.43
N LEU A 23 2.92 1.55 -12.86
CA LEU A 23 3.36 1.02 -14.15
C LEU A 23 3.28 -0.50 -14.18
N LYS A 24 3.74 -1.16 -13.10
CA LYS A 24 3.80 -2.63 -13.00
C LYS A 24 2.43 -3.27 -12.82
N ALA A 25 1.49 -2.59 -12.15
CA ALA A 25 0.10 -3.02 -12.08
C ALA A 25 -0.55 -3.09 -13.47
N LYS A 26 -0.17 -2.19 -14.40
CA LYS A 26 -0.64 -2.27 -15.80
C LYS A 26 -0.04 -3.44 -16.58
N THR A 27 1.20 -3.82 -16.27
CA THR A 27 1.86 -4.94 -16.97
C THR A 27 1.51 -6.31 -16.39
N GLY A 28 0.88 -6.37 -15.22
CA GLY A 28 0.50 -7.63 -14.56
C GLY A 28 1.66 -8.45 -14.01
N ASP A 29 2.86 -7.86 -13.89
CA ASP A 29 4.07 -8.56 -13.43
C ASP A 29 4.03 -8.72 -11.91
N SER A 30 3.66 -9.92 -11.46
CA SER A 30 3.44 -10.21 -10.05
C SER A 30 4.72 -10.05 -9.21
N ILE A 31 5.87 -10.52 -9.67
CA ILE A 31 7.13 -10.38 -8.93
C ILE A 31 7.45 -8.90 -8.71
N LYS A 32 7.31 -8.10 -9.75
CA LYS A 32 7.61 -6.67 -9.69
C LYS A 32 6.64 -5.89 -8.80
N ILE A 33 5.36 -6.29 -8.77
CA ILE A 33 4.35 -5.73 -7.86
C ILE A 33 4.71 -6.08 -6.41
N ALA A 34 5.09 -7.33 -6.12
CA ALA A 34 5.44 -7.77 -4.77
C ALA A 34 6.64 -6.98 -4.23
N LEU A 35 7.67 -6.78 -5.06
CA LEU A 35 8.84 -5.96 -4.71
C LEU A 35 8.45 -4.51 -4.42
N ALA A 36 7.57 -3.91 -5.22
CA ALA A 36 7.12 -2.54 -5.01
C ALA A 36 6.28 -2.40 -3.73
N LEU A 37 5.40 -3.38 -3.44
CA LEU A 37 4.63 -3.42 -2.20
C LEU A 37 5.52 -3.56 -0.97
N GLY A 38 6.48 -4.49 -1.00
CA GLY A 38 7.42 -4.69 0.10
C GLY A 38 8.26 -3.44 0.37
N ALA A 39 8.72 -2.76 -0.68
CA ALA A 39 9.45 -1.50 -0.52
C ALA A 39 8.59 -0.38 0.09
N LEU A 40 7.31 -0.29 -0.28
CA LEU A 40 6.37 0.65 0.32
C LEU A 40 6.06 0.32 1.79
N ASP A 41 5.96 -0.95 2.16
CA ASP A 41 5.77 -1.38 3.55
C ASP A 41 6.98 -1.00 4.42
N CYS A 42 8.20 -1.27 3.94
CA CYS A 42 9.42 -0.82 4.61
C CYS A 42 9.45 0.71 4.80
N LEU A 43 9.09 1.46 3.75
CA LEU A 43 9.02 2.92 3.80
C LEU A 43 7.97 3.43 4.78
N TYR A 44 6.84 2.73 4.91
CA TYR A 44 5.81 3.06 5.90
C TYR A 44 6.39 2.98 7.32
N TRP A 45 7.05 1.87 7.67
CA TRP A 45 7.68 1.70 8.98
C TRP A 45 8.82 2.68 9.22
N GLN A 46 9.65 2.95 8.22
CA GLN A 46 10.69 3.98 8.30
C GLN A 46 10.10 5.38 8.55
N ALA A 47 9.02 5.74 7.86
CA ALA A 47 8.34 7.02 8.05
C ALA A 47 7.77 7.13 9.47
N LEU A 48 7.17 6.06 10.01
CA LEU A 48 6.70 6.03 11.39
C LEU A 48 7.83 6.18 12.41
N GLY A 49 8.93 5.43 12.24
CA GLY A 49 10.10 5.52 13.12
C GLY A 49 10.77 6.90 13.14
N ASN A 50 10.57 7.70 12.09
CA ASN A 50 11.05 9.09 11.99
C ASN A 50 9.97 10.14 12.38
N GLY A 51 8.82 9.73 12.91
CA GLY A 51 7.72 10.64 13.28
C GLY A 51 6.99 11.28 12.09
N LEU A 52 7.22 10.80 10.86
CA LEU A 52 6.64 11.32 9.62
C LEU A 52 5.25 10.72 9.37
N THR A 53 4.33 10.88 10.32
CA THR A 53 3.00 10.25 10.33
C THR A 53 2.17 10.56 9.09
N ASN A 54 2.23 11.79 8.57
CA ASN A 54 1.52 12.18 7.36
C ASN A 54 2.06 11.47 6.11
N LEU A 55 3.38 11.25 6.05
CA LEU A 55 4.00 10.49 4.97
C LEU A 55 3.58 9.01 5.06
N ALA A 56 3.65 8.42 6.26
CA ALA A 56 3.20 7.06 6.52
C ALA A 56 1.73 6.85 6.11
N LYS A 57 0.83 7.78 6.46
CA LYS A 57 -0.58 7.76 6.00
C LYS A 57 -0.71 7.79 4.48
N GLY A 58 0.09 8.62 3.80
CA GLY A 58 0.11 8.70 2.34
C GLY A 58 0.60 7.40 1.67
N ILE A 59 1.62 6.78 2.24
CA ILE A 59 2.14 5.47 1.79
C ILE A 59 1.06 4.39 1.96
N ASN A 60 0.46 4.29 3.15
CA ASN A 60 -0.58 3.29 3.43
C ASN A 60 -1.78 3.43 2.47
N ARG A 61 -2.25 4.65 2.21
CA ARG A 61 -3.32 4.89 1.22
C ARG A 61 -2.93 4.40 -0.18
N THR A 62 -1.67 4.55 -0.57
CA THR A 62 -1.18 4.09 -1.88
C THR A 62 -1.16 2.57 -1.97
N ILE A 63 -0.70 1.89 -0.91
CA ILE A 63 -0.73 0.44 -0.78
C ILE A 63 -2.18 -0.06 -0.91
N VAL A 64 -3.10 0.45 -0.09
CA VAL A 64 -4.50 0.04 -0.11
C VAL A 64 -5.18 0.33 -1.45
N TYR A 65 -4.85 1.45 -2.10
CA TYR A 65 -5.40 1.78 -3.41
C TYR A 65 -4.92 0.82 -4.52
N SER A 66 -3.65 0.39 -4.46
CA SER A 66 -3.06 -0.51 -5.45
C SER A 66 -3.75 -1.87 -5.53
N TYR A 67 -4.34 -2.31 -4.42
CA TYR A 67 -5.09 -3.54 -4.29
C TYR A 67 -6.31 -3.67 -5.22
N ARG A 68 -6.80 -2.56 -5.76
CA ARG A 68 -7.85 -2.55 -6.78
C ARG A 68 -7.39 -3.05 -8.14
N TYR A 69 -6.08 -3.06 -8.40
CA TYR A 69 -5.48 -3.35 -9.71
C TYR A 69 -4.70 -4.66 -9.74
N HIS A 70 -4.46 -5.29 -8.59
CA HIS A 70 -3.80 -6.59 -8.49
C HIS A 70 -4.28 -7.36 -7.26
N PRO A 71 -4.22 -8.71 -7.27
CA PRO A 71 -4.70 -9.52 -6.15
C PRO A 71 -3.72 -9.59 -4.96
N MET A 72 -2.44 -9.25 -5.16
CA MET A 72 -1.45 -9.36 -4.07
C MET A 72 -1.70 -8.40 -2.92
N ARG A 73 -1.49 -8.90 -1.70
CA ARG A 73 -1.69 -8.19 -0.44
C ARG A 73 -0.46 -8.34 0.44
N LEU A 74 -0.22 -7.35 1.28
CA LEU A 74 0.73 -7.48 2.38
C LEU A 74 0.06 -8.26 3.53
N PRO A 75 0.82 -8.97 4.37
CA PRO A 75 0.28 -9.73 5.50
C PRO A 75 -0.62 -8.90 6.44
N CYS A 76 -0.27 -7.62 6.63
CA CYS A 76 -1.02 -6.69 7.50
C CYS A 76 -2.32 -6.15 6.88
N HIS A 77 -2.60 -6.49 5.62
CA HIS A 77 -3.80 -6.07 4.88
C HIS A 77 -4.58 -7.31 4.40
N PRO A 78 -5.19 -8.06 5.32
CA PRO A 78 -6.02 -9.19 4.91
C PRO A 78 -7.16 -8.69 3.99
N PRO A 79 -7.57 -9.50 3.01
CA PRO A 79 -8.78 -9.20 2.26
C PRO A 79 -9.94 -9.07 3.25
N VAL A 80 -10.72 -7.98 3.12
CA VAL A 80 -11.97 -7.87 3.85
C VAL A 80 -12.83 -9.04 3.40
N SER A 81 -12.98 -10.05 4.25
CA SER A 81 -13.94 -11.12 4.05
C SER A 81 -15.29 -10.45 3.82
N GLN A 82 -15.82 -10.56 2.61
CA GLN A 82 -17.23 -10.28 2.39
C GLN A 82 -17.98 -11.40 3.10
N THR A 83 -18.28 -11.21 4.39
CA THR A 83 -19.28 -12.02 5.08
C THR A 83 -20.56 -11.86 4.29
N SER A 84 -20.93 -12.91 3.57
CA SER A 84 -22.22 -13.03 2.90
C SER A 84 -23.25 -13.28 3.99
N ASP A 85 -23.67 -12.22 4.68
CA ASP A 85 -24.86 -12.23 5.53
C ASP A 85 -26.08 -12.26 4.60
N ASN A 86 -26.40 -13.43 4.06
CA ASN A 86 -27.69 -13.70 3.46
C ASN A 86 -28.33 -14.87 4.22
N GLN A 87 -28.73 -14.58 5.46
CA GLN A 87 -29.54 -15.48 6.26
C GLN A 87 -30.97 -15.53 5.70
N ASN A 88 -31.38 -16.74 5.29
CA ASN A 88 -32.74 -17.28 5.29
C ASN A 88 -33.89 -16.30 5.51
N LYS A 89 -34.65 -16.01 4.44
CA LYS A 89 -36.09 -15.71 4.53
C LYS A 89 -36.83 -16.25 3.29
N GLU A 90 -36.89 -17.56 3.14
CA GLU A 90 -37.94 -18.23 2.38
C GLU A 90 -38.39 -19.47 3.16
N ALA A 91 -39.28 -19.23 4.12
CA ALA A 91 -40.17 -20.22 4.71
C ALA A 91 -41.32 -19.46 5.38
N ALA A 92 -42.32 -19.10 4.57
CA ALA A 92 -43.67 -18.77 5.00
C ALA A 92 -44.62 -18.97 3.81
#